data_AF-A0A6V8P6Y9-F1
#
_entry.id   AF-A0A6V8P6Y9-F1
#
_cell.length_a   1.000
_cell.length_b   1.000
_cell.length_c   1.000
_cell.angle_alpha   90.00
_cell.angle_beta   90.00
_cell.angle_gamma   90.00
#
_symmetry.space_group_name_H-M   'P 1'
#
loop_
_entity.id
_entity.type
_entity.pdbx_description
1 polymer ?
#
loop_
_entity_poly.entity_id
_entity_poly.type
_entity_poly.pdbx_seq_one_letter_code
_entity_poly.pdbx_strand_id
1 'polypeptide(L)' 'MVQHVKSRGNMAYISVIGAGECDQRTYEMAYQVGREAGWRGAIVVCGGLGGVMDGAARGAREVGGLAVGILPGEN' A
#
# COMPACT_ATOMS: atom_id res chain seq x y z
N MET A 1 -14.94 3.83 -11.39
CA MET A 1 -13.84 4.72 -11.83
C MET A 1 -12.60 3.86 -12.01
N VAL A 2 -12.28 3.44 -13.24
CA VAL A 2 -11.08 2.62 -13.50
C VAL A 2 -9.91 3.56 -13.73
N GLN A 3 -8.94 3.58 -12.81
CA GLN A 3 -7.72 4.36 -13.01
C GLN A 3 -6.90 3.67 -14.10
N HIS A 4 -6.72 4.32 -15.25
CA HIS A 4 -5.80 3.84 -16.28
C HIS A 4 -4.38 3.90 -15.73
N VAL A 5 -3.74 2.75 -15.55
CA VAL A 5 -2.32 2.65 -15.17
C VAL A 5 -1.51 3.18 -16.35
N LYS A 6 -0.93 4.38 -16.20
CA LYS A 6 -0.05 4.96 -17.23
C LYS A 6 1.24 4.17 -17.28
N SER A 7 1.56 3.57 -18.43
CA SER A 7 2.87 2.98 -18.71
C SER A 7 3.95 4.06 -18.57
N ARG A 8 4.75 3.98 -17.51
CA ARG A 8 5.88 4.87 -17.23
C ARG A 8 7.04 4.05 -16.65
N GLY A 9 8.08 3.81 -17.44
CA GLY A 9 9.37 3.26 -16.98
C GLY A 9 9.29 1.96 -16.18
N ASN A 10 10.41 1.57 -15.57
CA ASN A 10 10.51 0.38 -14.73
C ASN A 10 9.75 0.62 -13.40
N MET A 11 8.51 0.16 -13.30
CA MET A 11 7.64 0.40 -12.14
C MET A 11 7.96 -0.61 -11.04
N ALA A 12 8.43 -0.14 -9.89
CA ALA A 12 8.74 -1.00 -8.76
C ALA A 12 7.47 -1.46 -8.05
N TYR A 13 7.43 -2.75 -7.69
CA TYR A 13 6.44 -3.31 -6.78
C TYR A 13 7.07 -3.41 -5.38
N ILE A 14 6.45 -2.80 -4.39
CA ILE A 14 6.95 -2.78 -3.01
C ILE A 14 5.91 -3.43 -2.11
N SER A 15 6.33 -4.45 -1.36
CA SER A 15 5.47 -5.07 -0.36
C SER A 15 5.77 -4.57 1.04
N VAL A 16 4.71 -4.23 1.77
CA VAL A 16 4.78 -3.89 3.20
C VAL A 16 3.98 -4.94 3.95
N ILE A 17 4.63 -5.61 4.91
CA ILE A 17 4.06 -6.71 5.68
C ILE A 17 4.22 -6.40 7.16
N GLY A 18 3.20 -6.70 7.94
CA GLY A 18 3.22 -6.58 9.38
C GLY A 18 1.92 -7.09 10.01
N ALA A 19 1.77 -6.85 11.31
CA ALA A 19 0.63 -7.32 12.07
C ALA A 19 -0.71 -6.73 11.57
N GLY A 20 -1.77 -7.54 11.63
CA GLY A 20 -3.15 -7.13 11.29
C GLY A 20 -3.75 -6.14 12.28
N GLU A 21 -3.14 -5.99 13.45
CA GLU A 21 -3.39 -4.94 14.43
C GLU A 21 -2.03 -4.43 14.93
N CYS A 22 -1.88 -3.11 15.09
CA CYS A 22 -0.63 -2.51 15.57
C CYS A 22 -0.91 -1.22 16.34
N ASP A 23 0.07 -0.75 17.11
CA ASP A 23 -0.01 0.55 17.77
C ASP A 23 0.02 1.72 16.76
N GLN A 24 -0.35 2.91 17.24
CA GLN A 24 -0.41 4.12 16.41
C GLN A 24 0.95 4.46 15.79
N ARG A 25 2.05 4.22 16.51
CA ARG A 25 3.39 4.54 16.02
C ARG A 25 3.76 3.64 14.84
N THR A 26 3.47 2.36 14.93
CA THR A 26 3.73 1.38 13.87
C THR A 26 2.84 1.63 12.66
N TYR A 27 1.57 1.95 12.89
CA TYR A 27 0.65 2.37 11.83
C TYR A 27 1.19 3.59 11.08
N GLU A 28 1.61 4.63 11.81
CA GLU A 28 2.14 5.85 11.22
C GLU A 28 3.42 5.60 10.41
N MET A 29 4.34 4.77 10.91
CA MET A 29 5.52 4.38 10.15
C MET A 29 5.15 3.67 8.84
N ALA A 30 4.21 2.72 8.89
CA ALA A 30 3.75 2.01 7.70
C ALA A 30 3.08 2.96 6.69
N TYR A 31 2.29 3.91 7.20
CA TYR A 31 1.70 4.99 6.40
C TYR A 31 2.77 5.82 5.68
N GLN A 32 3.81 6.27 6.38
CA GLN A 32 4.88 7.05 5.73
C GLN A 32 5.62 6.23 4.67
N VAL A 33 5.87 4.94 4.90
CA VAL A 33 6.46 4.03 3.90
C VAL A 33 5.60 3.95 2.65
N GLY A 34 4.30 3.71 2.81
CA GLY A 34 3.35 3.64 1.71
C GLY A 34 3.27 4.95 0.93
N ARG A 35 3.24 6.08 1.65
CA ARG A 35 3.21 7.43 1.09
C ARG A 35 4.45 7.72 0.24
N GLU A 36 5.64 7.43 0.74
CA GLU A 36 6.88 7.62 -0.01
C GLU A 36 6.98 6.70 -1.22
N ALA A 37 6.58 5.43 -1.10
CA ALA A 37 6.55 4.48 -2.20
C ALA A 37 5.60 4.96 -3.32
N GLY A 38 4.36 5.32 -2.95
CA GLY A 38 3.36 5.81 -3.88
C GLY A 38 3.77 7.12 -4.57
N TRP A 39 4.36 8.06 -3.81
CA TRP A 39 4.81 9.35 -4.34
C TRP A 39 5.93 9.19 -5.38
N ARG A 40 6.78 8.17 -5.22
CA ARG A 40 7.85 7.81 -6.18
C ARG A 40 7.35 7.00 -7.37
N GLY A 41 6.05 6.68 -7.42
CA GLY A 41 5.42 5.94 -8.51
C GLY A 41 5.55 4.41 -8.39
N ALA A 42 5.90 3.88 -7.22
CA ALA A 42 5.83 2.44 -6.97
C ALA A 42 4.38 1.98 -6.75
N ILE A 43 4.13 0.70 -7.05
CA ILE A 43 2.88 0.03 -6.70
C ILE A 43 3.10 -0.64 -5.34
N VAL A 44 2.27 -0.29 -4.35
CA VAL A 44 2.28 -0.95 -3.04
C VAL A 44 1.42 -2.21 -3.10
N VAL A 45 2.00 -3.36 -2.74
CA VAL A 45 1.33 -4.68 -2.76
C VAL A 45 1.36 -5.27 -1.35
N CYS A 46 0.22 -5.39 -0.68
CA CYS A 46 0.16 -5.86 0.71
C CYS A 46 -1.11 -6.68 0.98
N GLY A 47 -1.28 -7.19 2.19
CA GLY A 47 -2.58 -7.70 2.65
C GLY A 47 -3.60 -6.57 2.82
N GLY A 48 -4.89 -6.88 2.77
CA GLY A 48 -5.96 -5.86 2.78
C GLY A 48 -6.85 -5.80 4.03
N LEU A 49 -6.47 -6.46 5.13
CA LEU A 49 -7.38 -6.68 6.28
C LEU A 49 -7.23 -5.70 7.46
N GLY A 50 -6.10 -4.99 7.60
CA GLY A 50 -5.92 -4.05 8.71
C GLY A 50 -4.45 -3.78 9.10
N GLY A 51 -4.29 -3.07 10.21
CA GLY A 51 -3.02 -2.87 10.91
C GLY A 51 -1.96 -2.19 10.05
N VAL A 52 -0.75 -2.77 10.02
CA VAL A 52 0.40 -2.23 9.29
C VAL A 52 0.10 -2.04 7.80
N MET A 53 -0.59 -3.02 7.20
CA MET A 53 -0.82 -3.04 5.76
C MET A 53 -1.90 -2.04 5.35
N ASP A 54 -2.88 -1.77 6.23
CA ASP A 54 -3.83 -0.68 6.04
C ASP A 54 -3.13 0.69 6.03
N GLY A 55 -2.24 0.94 7.00
CA GLY A 55 -1.44 2.18 7.04
C GLY A 55 -0.68 2.40 5.73
N ALA A 56 0.06 1.38 5.26
CA ALA A 56 0.81 1.45 4.01
C ALA A 56 -0.09 1.68 2.77
N ALA A 57 -1.21 0.96 2.65
CA ALA A 57 -2.14 1.14 1.54
C ALA A 57 -2.73 2.56 1.53
N ARG A 58 -3.10 3.07 2.71
CA ARG A 58 -3.62 4.43 2.88
C ARG A 58 -2.59 5.48 2.45
N GLY A 59 -1.36 5.39 2.93
CA GLY A 59 -0.28 6.32 2.57
C GLY A 59 -0.06 6.40 1.07
N ALA A 60 0.01 5.25 0.40
CA ALA A 60 0.19 5.19 -1.05
C ALA A 60 -0.97 5.83 -1.81
N ARG A 61 -2.21 5.58 -1.38
CA ARG A 61 -3.42 6.11 -2.04
C ARG A 61 -3.58 7.62 -1.87
N GLU A 62 -3.25 8.18 -0.70
CA GLU A 62 -3.41 9.61 -0.43
C GLU A 62 -2.54 10.51 -1.34
N VAL A 63 -1.41 10.00 -1.83
CA VAL A 63 -0.55 10.71 -2.80
C VAL A 63 -0.87 10.37 -4.27
N GLY A 64 -1.97 9.65 -4.52
CA GLY A 64 -2.39 9.22 -5.85
C GLY A 64 -1.62 8.00 -6.40
N GLY A 65 -0.86 7.31 -5.56
CA GLY A 65 -0.22 6.03 -5.89
C GLY A 65 -1.21 4.87 -5.93
N LEU A 66 -0.75 3.73 -6.45
CA LEU A 66 -1.56 2.50 -6.53
C LEU A 66 -1.22 1.56 -5.37
N ALA A 67 -2.25 1.16 -4.62
CA ALA A 67 -2.18 0.08 -3.64
C ALA A 67 -3.04 -1.11 -4.08
N VAL A 68 -2.48 -2.31 -4.01
CA VAL A 68 -3.11 -3.60 -4.33
C VAL A 68 -3.16 -4.46 -3.07
N GLY A 69 -4.37 -4.73 -2.58
CA GLY A 69 -4.61 -5.59 -1.43
C GLY A 69 -4.85 -7.04 -1.87
N ILE A 70 -4.05 -7.97 -1.35
CA ILE A 70 -4.24 -9.42 -1.52
C ILE A 70 -5.06 -9.91 -0.33
N LEU A 71 -6.25 -10.43 -0.60
CA LEU A 71 -7.18 -10.93 0.40
C LEU A 71 -7.35 -12.45 0.27
N PRO A 72 -7.64 -13.15 1.37
CA PRO A 72 -8.13 -14.52 1.29
C PRO A 72 -9.41 -14.58 0.44
N GLY A 73 -9.53 -15.61 -0.40
CA GLY A 73 -10.78 -15.95 -1.08
C GLY A 73 -11.62 -16.90 -0.24
N GLU A 74 -12.89 -17.04 -0.63
CA GLU A 74 -13.73 -18.15 -0.18
C GLU A 74 -13.44 -19.36 -1.08
N ASN A 75 -13.29 -20.55 -0.49
CA ASN A 75 -13.18 -21.81 -1.22
C ASN A 75 -14.56 -22.38 -1.53
#